data_AF-A0A9D6SPK0-F1
#
_entry.id   AF-A0A9D6SPK0-F1
#
_cell.length_a   1.000
_cell.length_b   1.000
_cell.length_c   1.000
_cell.angle_alpha   90.00
_cell.angle_beta   90.00
_cell.angle_gamma   90.00
#
_symmetry.space_group_name_H-M   'P 1'
#
loop_
_entity.id
_entity.type
_entity.pdbx_description
1 polymer ?
#
loop_
_entity_poly.entity_id
_entity_poly.type
_entity_poly.pdbx_seq_one_letter_code
_entity_poly.pdbx_strand_id
1 'polypeptide(L)' 'MREMFVLIKFADRKLGVPLSQLELIEANGETHEAAEDWRYWVARRYQF' A
#
# COMPACT_ATOMS: atom_id res chain seq x y z
N MET A 1 -9.07 -0.14 -12.63
CA MET A 1 -8.36 -0.63 -11.43
C MET A 1 -7.76 0.59 -10.76
N ARG A 2 -8.18 0.95 -9.54
CA ARG A 2 -7.64 2.10 -8.81
C ARG A 2 -6.54 1.59 -7.88
N GLU A 3 -5.38 2.24 -7.89
CA GLU A 3 -4.22 1.92 -7.06
C GLU A 3 -3.85 3.15 -6.23
N MET A 4 -3.37 2.95 -4.99
CA MET A 4 -2.74 3.99 -4.19
C MET A 4 -1.22 3.85 -4.32
N PHE A 5 -0.56 4.94 -4.68
CA PHE A 5 0.90 4.98 -4.74
C PHE A 5 1.46 5.67 -3.51
N VAL A 6 2.52 5.08 -2.95
CA VAL A 6 3.28 5.66 -1.84
C VAL A 6 4.72 5.88 -2.26
N LEU A 7 5.38 6.87 -1.64
CA LEU A 7 6.78 7.13 -1.87
C LEU A 7 7.63 6.38 -0.84
N ILE A 8 8.53 5.52 -1.32
CA ILE A 8 9.52 4.83 -0.49
C ILE A 8 10.93 5.35 -0.78
N LYS A 9 11.83 5.22 0.20
CA LYS A 9 13.27 5.39 -0.04
C LYS A 9 13.86 4.04 -0.46
N PHE A 10 14.49 3.98 -1.63
CA PHE A 10 15.15 2.79 -2.13
C PHE A 10 16.40 3.20 -2.92
N ALA A 11 17.55 2.60 -2.60
CA ALA A 11 18.84 2.88 -3.25
C ALA A 11 19.12 4.40 -3.39
N ASP A 12 18.97 5.14 -2.28
CA ASP A 12 19.13 6.61 -2.20
C ASP A 12 18.23 7.45 -3.11
N ARG A 13 17.15 6.85 -3.61
CA ARG A 13 16.13 7.53 -4.43
C ARG A 13 14.77 7.43 -3.78
N LYS A 14 13.86 8.32 -4.19
CA LYS A 14 12.43 8.21 -3.91
C LYS A 14 11.75 7.47 -5.06
N LEU A 15 11.06 6.39 -4.76
CA LEU A 15 10.28 5.62 -5.73
C LEU A 15 8.81 5.65 -5.35
N GLY A 16 7.95 5.93 -6.34
CA GLY A 16 6.51 5.73 -6.21
C GLY A 16 6.18 4.26 -6.49
N VAL A 17 5.62 3.56 -5.51
CA VAL A 17 5.25 2.15 -5.64
C VAL A 17 3.79 1.94 -5.24
N PRO A 18 3.08 0.99 -5.87
CA PRO A 18 1.78 0.54 -5.42
C PRO A 18 1.81 0.09 -3.96
N LEU A 19 0.88 0.61 -3.14
CA LEU A 19 0.75 0.19 -1.74
C LEU A 19 0.46 -1.32 -1.65
N SER A 20 -0.32 -1.85 -2.61
CA SER A 20 -0.66 -3.28 -2.69
C SER A 20 0.55 -4.21 -2.85
N GLN A 21 1.71 -3.70 -3.28
CA GLN A 21 2.96 -4.46 -3.45
C GLN A 21 3.86 -4.43 -2.21
N LEU A 22 3.51 -3.67 -1.17
CA LEU A 22 4.31 -3.54 0.04
C LEU A 22 3.81 -4.48 1.14
N GLU A 23 4.76 -4.96 1.95
CA GLU A 23 4.51 -5.62 3.22
C GLU A 23 4.94 -4.70 4.35
N LEU A 24 4.06 -4.47 5.32
CA LEU A 24 4.34 -3.64 6.49
C LEU A 24 5.02 -4.50 7.56
N ILE A 25 6.22 -4.09 7.99
CA ILE A 25 7.03 -4.83 8.99
C ILE A 25 6.87 -4.22 10.39
N GLU A 26 6.99 -2.90 10.50
CA GLU A 26 6.88 -2.15 11.77
C GLU A 26 5.91 -0.98 11.60
N ALA A 27 4.62 -1.28 11.47
CA ALA A 27 3.57 -0.28 11.44
C ALA A 27 2.76 -0.30 12.75
N ASN A 28 2.18 0.83 13.13
CA ASN A 28 1.20 0.85 14.22
C ASN A 28 -0.12 0.20 13.78
N GLY A 29 -1.01 -0.09 14.74
CA GLY A 29 -2.27 -0.79 14.47
C GLY A 29 -3.13 -0.11 13.39
N GLU A 30 -3.31 1.20 13.48
CA GLU A 30 -4.09 1.97 12.50
C GLU A 30 -3.48 1.94 11.09
N THR A 31 -2.15 1.98 10.98
CA THR A 31 -1.46 1.91 9.69
C THR A 31 -1.56 0.51 9.07
N HIS A 32 -1.50 -0.53 9.91
CA HIS A 32 -1.74 -1.90 9.46
C HIS A 32 -3.17 -2.08 8.94
N GLU A 33 -4.17 -1.64 9.70
CA GLU A 33 -5.59 -1.73 9.31
C GLU A 33 -5.85 -1.00 7.98
N ALA A 34 -5.39 0.25 7.85
CA ALA A 34 -5.59 1.02 6.64
C ALA A 34 -4.95 0.38 5.39
N ALA A 35 -3.78 -0.23 5.53
CA ALA A 35 -3.11 -0.92 4.43
C ALA A 35 -3.80 -2.24 4.06
N GLU A 36 -4.25 -3.01 5.05
CA GLU A 36 -4.98 -4.27 4.81
C GLU A 36 -6.37 -4.01 4.21
N ASP A 37 -7.08 -2.98 4.65
CA ASP A 37 -8.35 -2.55 4.04
C ASP A 37 -8.17 -2.21 2.55
N TRP A 38 -7.06 -1.55 2.21
CA TRP A 38 -6.72 -1.28 0.83
C TRP A 38 -6.41 -2.55 0.03
N ARG A 39 -5.61 -3.46 0.60
CA ARG A 39 -5.29 -4.75 -0.03
C ARG A 39 -6.54 -5.58 -0.26
N TYR A 40 -7.48 -5.59 0.69
CA TYR A 40 -8.77 -6.23 0.56
C TYR A 40 -9.59 -5.62 -0.60
N TRP A 41 -9.65 -4.29 -0.70
CA TRP A 41 -10.36 -3.59 -1.77
C TRP A 41 -9.81 -3.93 -3.17
N VAL A 42 -8.48 -3.91 -3.33
CA VAL A 42 -7.79 -4.21 -4.60
C VAL A 42 -7.93 -5.68 -4.99
N ALA A 43 -7.78 -6.60 -4.02
CA ALA A 43 -7.91 -8.04 -4.25
C ALA A 43 -9.31 -8.42 -4.72
N ARG A 44 -10.33 -7.77 -4.15
CA ARG A 44 -11.73 -8.04 -4.50
C ARG A 44 -12.19 -7.35 -5.80
N ARG A 45 -11.27 -6.69 -6.50
CA ARG A 45 -11.51 -5.98 -7.78
C ARG A 45 -12.63 -4.95 -7.70
N TYR A 46 -12.94 -4.44 -6.50
CA TYR A 46 -14.00 -3.45 -6.37
C TYR A 46 -13.66 -2.20 -7.19
N GLN A 47 -14.59 -1.81 -8.06
CA GLN A 47 -14.49 -0.62 -8.89
C GLN A 47 -15.38 0.44 -8.22
N PHE A 48 -14.77 1.46 -7.62
CA PHE A 48 -15.44 2.76 -7.44
C PHE A 48 -15.45 3.50 -8.77
#